data_AF-A0A8T4BHT1-F1
#
_entry.id   AF-A0A8T4BHT1-F1
#
_cell.length_a   1.000
_cell.length_b   1.000
_cell.length_c   1.000
_cell.angle_alpha   90.00
_cell.angle_beta   90.00
_cell.angle_gamma   90.00
#
_symmetry.space_group_name_H-M   'P 1'
#
loop_
_entity.id
_entity.type
_entity.pdbx_description
1 polymer ?
#
loop_
_entity_poly.entity_id
_entity_poly.type
_entity_poly.pdbx_seq_one_letter_code
_entity_poly.pdbx_strand_id
1 'polypeptide(L)'
;MENDRMRSDRPRIIGSLRERVKLHIKAQEVLDIMGESGHFDENDIASLEHVILAFLREPVTKLWGLCSYSKDQRQARHAGDRTWRILINRALLSRHDDQLRKTLYHEFLHAILGSDEGHGPTFQRYEAMWPFDDNMPEVFIPDVD
;
A
#
# COMPACT_ATOMS: atom_id res chain seq x y z
N MET A 1 -4.97 9.38 -27.06
CA MET A 1 -4.09 8.40 -27.72
C MET A 1 -2.59 8.60 -27.41
N GLU A 2 -2.20 9.64 -26.67
CA GLU A 2 -0.79 9.94 -26.36
C GLU A 2 -0.25 9.22 -25.10
N ASN A 3 -1.12 8.89 -24.14
CA ASN A 3 -0.74 8.23 -22.88
C ASN A 3 -0.31 6.75 -23.01
N ASP A 4 -0.76 6.03 -24.04
CA ASP A 4 -0.46 4.60 -24.18
C ASP A 4 0.95 4.32 -24.72
N ARG A 5 1.45 5.17 -25.63
CA ARG A 5 2.81 5.04 -26.17
C ARG A 5 3.89 5.28 -25.11
N MET A 6 3.62 6.14 -24.13
CA MET A 6 4.59 6.43 -23.07
C MET A 6 4.74 5.29 -22.04
N ARG A 7 3.75 4.37 -21.95
CA ARG A 7 3.79 3.19 -21.07
C ARG A 7 4.56 2.01 -21.68
N SER A 8 4.64 1.89 -23.02
CA SER A 8 5.40 0.82 -23.66
C SER A 8 6.90 0.95 -23.43
N ASP A 9 7.40 2.19 -23.36
CA ASP A 9 8.83 2.47 -23.43
C ASP A 9 9.54 2.47 -22.07
N ARG A 10 8.78 2.45 -20.96
CA ARG A 10 9.36 2.37 -19.61
C ARG A 10 9.62 0.92 -19.21
N PRO A 11 10.88 0.52 -18.92
CA PRO A 11 11.20 -0.85 -18.52
C PRO A 11 10.40 -1.31 -17.30
N ARG A 12 9.95 -2.58 -17.34
CA ARG A 12 9.40 -3.24 -16.16
C ARG A 12 10.55 -3.57 -15.21
N ILE A 13 10.38 -3.19 -13.95
CA ILE A 13 11.36 -3.47 -12.90
C ILE A 13 10.81 -4.59 -12.03
N ILE A 14 11.52 -5.73 -12.02
CA ILE A 14 11.18 -6.85 -11.13
C ILE A 14 11.86 -6.66 -9.76
N GLY A 15 13.01 -5.97 -9.74
CA GLY A 15 13.88 -5.88 -8.57
C GLY A 15 14.65 -7.17 -8.32
N SER A 16 15.73 -7.08 -7.54
CA SER A 16 16.46 -8.23 -7.05
C SER A 16 15.63 -9.04 -6.04
N LEU A 17 16.04 -10.28 -5.77
CA LEU A 17 15.42 -11.09 -4.71
C LEU A 17 15.40 -10.35 -3.36
N ARG A 18 16.54 -9.74 -2.98
CA ARG A 18 16.67 -8.99 -1.72
C ARG A 18 15.68 -7.83 -1.63
N GLU A 19 15.49 -7.10 -2.71
CA GLU A 19 14.54 -5.97 -2.76
C GLU A 19 13.10 -6.42 -2.64
N ARG A 20 12.73 -7.52 -3.30
CA ARG A 20 11.38 -8.10 -3.18
C ARG A 20 11.13 -8.61 -1.76
N VAL A 21 12.09 -9.32 -1.18
CA VAL A 21 12.00 -9.78 0.23
C VAL A 21 11.83 -8.59 1.18
N LYS A 22 12.64 -7.53 1.04
CA LYS A 22 12.50 -6.32 1.86
C LYS A 22 11.12 -5.67 1.70
N LEU A 23 10.60 -5.58 0.48
CA LEU A 23 9.26 -5.05 0.23
C LEU A 23 8.18 -5.86 0.95
N HIS A 24 8.24 -7.20 0.86
CA HIS A 24 7.27 -8.07 1.53
C HIS A 24 7.35 -7.98 3.05
N ILE A 25 8.56 -7.95 3.63
CA ILE A 25 8.74 -7.77 5.07
C ILE A 25 8.10 -6.46 5.53
N LYS A 26 8.34 -5.35 4.83
CA LYS A 26 7.76 -4.05 5.19
C LYS A 26 6.25 -3.99 4.97
N ALA A 27 5.72 -4.71 3.99
CA ALA A 27 4.28 -4.82 3.81
C ALA A 27 3.63 -5.62 4.94
N GLN A 28 4.25 -6.73 5.38
CA GLN A 28 3.76 -7.49 6.52
C GLN A 28 3.72 -6.64 7.79
N GLU A 29 4.81 -5.92 8.10
CA GLU A 29 4.84 -5.00 9.25
C GLU A 29 3.68 -3.99 9.23
N VAL A 30 3.32 -3.46 8.05
CA VAL A 30 2.21 -2.51 7.92
C VAL A 30 0.86 -3.21 8.11
N LEU A 31 0.67 -4.40 7.55
CA LEU A 31 -0.58 -5.16 7.73
C LEU A 31 -0.78 -5.58 9.18
N ASP A 32 0.29 -5.97 9.89
CA ASP A 32 0.25 -6.30 11.32
C ASP A 32 -0.25 -5.08 12.12
N ILE A 33 0.35 -3.90 11.89
CA ILE A 33 -0.06 -2.64 12.53
C ILE A 33 -1.52 -2.29 12.21
N MET A 34 -1.94 -2.46 10.96
CA MET A 34 -3.33 -2.22 10.57
C MET A 34 -4.28 -3.19 11.29
N GLY A 35 -3.94 -4.47 11.37
CA GLY A 35 -4.73 -5.48 12.08
C GLY A 35 -4.85 -5.17 13.57
N GLU A 36 -3.73 -4.85 14.22
CA GLU A 36 -3.67 -4.53 15.66
C GLU A 36 -4.41 -3.24 16.02
N SER A 37 -4.57 -2.30 15.07
CA SER A 37 -5.28 -1.04 15.33
C SER A 37 -6.77 -1.20 15.66
N GLY A 38 -7.39 -2.32 15.27
CA GLY A 38 -8.83 -2.55 15.42
C GLY A 38 -9.72 -1.60 14.59
N HIS A 39 -9.16 -0.88 13.62
CA HIS A 39 -9.88 0.09 12.79
C HIS A 39 -10.42 -0.48 11.47
N PHE A 40 -9.93 -1.64 11.06
CA PHE A 40 -10.24 -2.25 9.77
C PHE A 40 -10.90 -3.62 9.95
N ASP A 41 -11.69 -4.04 8.97
CA ASP A 41 -12.27 -5.40 8.96
C ASP A 41 -11.15 -6.44 8.84
N GLU A 42 -11.15 -7.44 9.72
CA GLU A 42 -10.11 -8.47 9.76
C GLU A 42 -10.03 -9.26 8.44
N ASN A 43 -11.15 -9.47 7.75
CA ASN A 43 -11.16 -10.18 6.46
C ASN A 43 -10.56 -9.30 5.36
N ASP A 44 -10.75 -7.98 5.43
CA ASP A 44 -10.07 -7.06 4.51
C ASP A 44 -8.56 -7.12 4.72
N ILE A 45 -8.08 -7.04 5.97
CA ILE A 45 -6.64 -7.17 6.28
C ILE A 45 -6.09 -8.51 5.80
N ALA A 46 -6.73 -9.62 6.15
CA ALA A 46 -6.29 -10.95 5.72
C ALA A 46 -6.27 -11.09 4.19
N SER A 47 -7.26 -10.53 3.49
CA SER A 47 -7.30 -10.59 2.03
C SER A 47 -6.14 -9.84 1.35
N LEU A 48 -5.60 -8.79 1.99
CA LEU A 48 -4.50 -7.99 1.44
C LEU A 48 -3.16 -8.76 1.37
N GLU A 49 -2.99 -9.83 2.14
CA GLU A 49 -1.81 -10.71 2.06
C GLU A 49 -1.65 -11.37 0.68
N HIS A 50 -2.75 -11.47 -0.08
CA HIS A 50 -2.76 -12.07 -1.42
C HIS A 50 -2.54 -11.06 -2.55
N VAL A 51 -2.47 -9.76 -2.23
CA VAL A 51 -2.21 -8.72 -3.23
C VAL A 51 -0.78 -8.84 -3.76
N ILE A 52 -0.62 -8.75 -5.09
CA ILE A 52 0.70 -8.77 -5.70
C ILE A 52 1.43 -7.46 -5.37
N LEU A 53 2.57 -7.55 -4.70
CA LEU A 53 3.48 -6.42 -4.50
C LEU A 53 4.58 -6.43 -5.57
N ALA A 54 4.77 -5.31 -6.25
CA ALA A 54 5.81 -5.17 -7.27
C ALA A 54 6.33 -3.73 -7.36
N PHE A 55 7.23 -3.45 -8.31
CA PHE A 55 7.79 -2.11 -8.50
C PHE A 55 7.12 -1.36 -9.64
N LEU A 56 7.05 -0.03 -9.48
CA LEU A 56 6.71 0.88 -10.57
C LEU A 56 7.74 0.78 -11.71
N ARG A 57 7.28 1.04 -12.93
CA ARG A 57 8.19 1.15 -14.09
C ARG A 57 9.06 2.39 -13.94
N GLU A 58 10.32 2.27 -14.32
CA GLU A 58 11.29 3.36 -14.25
C GLU A 58 11.50 4.02 -15.62
N PRO A 59 11.87 5.32 -15.68
CA PRO A 59 11.97 6.25 -14.54
C PRO A 59 10.58 6.58 -13.98
N VAL A 60 10.48 6.63 -12.65
CA VAL A 60 9.26 7.04 -11.95
C VAL A 60 9.25 8.56 -11.89
N THR A 61 8.15 9.18 -12.32
CA THR A 61 8.13 10.64 -12.50
C THR A 61 7.50 11.41 -11.35
N LYS A 62 6.50 10.84 -10.65
CA LYS A 62 5.73 11.57 -9.61
C LYS A 62 5.10 10.71 -8.51
N LEU A 63 5.14 9.38 -8.61
CA LEU A 63 4.40 8.48 -7.72
C LEU A 63 5.35 7.74 -6.78
N TRP A 64 4.93 7.59 -5.53
CA TRP A 64 5.60 6.72 -4.55
C TRP A 64 4.99 5.32 -4.52
N GLY A 65 3.67 5.23 -4.71
CA GLY A 65 2.90 4.00 -4.80
C GLY A 65 1.81 4.08 -5.86
N LEU A 66 1.19 2.94 -6.17
CA LEU A 66 -0.02 2.85 -6.97
C LEU A 66 -0.76 1.54 -6.72
N CYS A 67 -2.01 1.63 -6.29
CA CYS A 67 -2.98 0.53 -6.31
C CYS A 67 -3.56 0.31 -7.72
N SER A 68 -3.54 -0.94 -8.19
CA SER A 68 -4.19 -1.36 -9.45
C SER A 68 -5.34 -2.30 -9.12
N TYR A 69 -6.55 -1.93 -9.49
CA TYR A 69 -7.75 -2.69 -9.20
C TYR A 69 -7.99 -3.84 -10.21
N SER A 70 -8.68 -4.88 -9.74
CA SER A 70 -9.16 -5.99 -10.56
C SER A 70 -10.30 -5.52 -11.49
N LYS A 71 -10.55 -6.27 -12.57
CA LYS A 71 -11.63 -5.92 -13.52
C LYS A 71 -13.00 -5.98 -12.87
N ASP A 72 -13.18 -6.93 -11.96
CA ASP A 72 -14.45 -7.23 -11.29
C ASP A 72 -14.51 -6.61 -9.86
N GLN A 73 -13.70 -5.58 -9.61
CA GLN A 73 -13.58 -4.90 -8.32
C GLN A 73 -14.90 -4.46 -7.67
N ARG A 74 -15.95 -4.22 -8.46
CA ARG A 74 -17.28 -3.84 -7.96
C ARG A 74 -18.05 -5.00 -7.32
N GLN A 75 -17.67 -6.23 -7.62
CA GLN A 75 -18.25 -7.45 -7.04
C GLN A 75 -17.36 -8.05 -5.95
N ALA A 76 -16.17 -7.47 -5.75
CA ALA A 76 -15.23 -7.91 -4.74
C ALA A 76 -15.82 -7.73 -3.34
N ARG A 77 -15.76 -8.80 -2.54
CA ARG A 77 -16.23 -8.80 -1.16
C ARG A 77 -15.19 -8.18 -0.22
N HIS A 78 -13.91 -8.41 -0.50
CA HIS A 78 -12.80 -7.96 0.33
C HIS A 78 -11.80 -7.11 -0.45
N ALA A 79 -10.99 -6.34 0.28
CA ALA A 79 -9.99 -5.40 -0.25
C ALA A 79 -8.99 -6.07 -1.21
N GLY A 80 -8.53 -7.28 -0.88
CA GLY A 80 -7.61 -8.08 -1.68
C GLY A 80 -8.21 -8.56 -3.00
N ASP A 81 -9.50 -8.93 -3.01
CA ASP A 81 -10.21 -9.33 -4.24
C ASP A 81 -10.40 -8.14 -5.19
N ARG A 82 -10.54 -6.95 -4.61
CA ARG A 82 -10.66 -5.69 -5.33
C ARG A 82 -9.34 -5.26 -5.97
N THR A 83 -8.23 -5.62 -5.34
CA THR A 83 -6.91 -5.10 -5.66
C THR A 83 -6.06 -6.15 -6.35
N TRP A 84 -5.79 -5.97 -7.64
CA TRP A 84 -4.91 -6.88 -8.37
C TRP A 84 -3.46 -6.77 -7.85
N ARG A 85 -2.94 -5.56 -7.73
CA ARG A 85 -1.54 -5.34 -7.34
C ARG A 85 -1.31 -3.95 -6.78
N ILE A 86 -0.31 -3.85 -5.91
CA ILE A 86 0.25 -2.58 -5.43
C ILE A 86 1.67 -2.45 -5.98
N LEU A 87 1.95 -1.32 -6.61
CA LEU A 87 3.24 -1.00 -7.21
C LEU A 87 3.96 0.08 -6.41
N ILE A 88 5.18 -0.18 -5.98
CA ILE A 88 5.97 0.72 -5.15
C ILE A 88 7.15 1.30 -5.94
N ASN A 89 7.50 2.56 -5.68
CA ASN A 89 8.72 3.16 -6.20
C ASN A 89 9.94 2.51 -5.53
N ARG A 90 10.75 1.80 -6.32
CA ARG A 90 11.92 1.05 -5.85
C ARG A 90 12.92 1.90 -5.07
N ALA A 91 13.00 3.22 -5.34
CA ALA A 91 13.90 4.12 -4.63
C ALA A 91 13.65 4.15 -3.10
N LEU A 92 12.41 3.91 -2.66
CA LEU A 92 12.03 3.88 -1.25
C LEU A 92 12.75 2.79 -0.45
N LEU A 93 13.14 1.69 -1.09
CA LEU A 93 13.86 0.59 -0.44
C LEU A 93 15.25 0.96 0.05
N SER A 94 15.85 2.01 -0.51
CA SER A 94 17.28 2.28 -0.34
C SER A 94 17.62 3.18 0.85
N ARG A 95 16.70 4.09 1.25
CA ARG A 95 17.03 5.19 2.18
C ARG A 95 15.89 5.69 3.07
N HIS A 96 14.66 5.19 2.91
CA HIS A 96 13.49 5.76 3.59
C HIS A 96 12.51 4.66 4.03
N ASP A 97 12.91 3.87 5.03
CA ASP A 97 12.07 2.78 5.55
C ASP A 97 10.72 3.31 6.09
N ASP A 98 10.69 4.48 6.73
CA ASP A 98 9.45 5.10 7.20
C ASP A 98 8.55 5.57 6.05
N GLN A 99 9.15 6.19 5.04
CA GLN A 99 8.40 6.61 3.84
C GLN A 99 7.86 5.40 3.07
N LEU A 100 8.62 4.29 3.03
CA LEU A 100 8.15 3.04 2.43
C LEU A 100 6.93 2.51 3.17
N ARG A 101 6.98 2.42 4.51
CA ARG A 101 5.86 1.94 5.32
C ARG A 101 4.64 2.87 5.20
N LYS A 102 4.84 4.19 5.25
CA LYS A 102 3.78 5.18 5.03
C LYS A 102 3.14 5.06 3.64
N THR A 103 3.94 4.84 2.60
CA THR A 103 3.42 4.61 1.25
C THR A 103 2.67 3.29 1.15
N LEU A 104 3.15 2.20 1.77
CA LEU A 104 2.43 0.93 1.80
C LEU A 104 1.07 1.08 2.50
N TYR A 105 1.04 1.75 3.67
CA TYR A 105 -0.19 2.06 4.38
C TYR A 105 -1.17 2.85 3.49
N HIS A 106 -0.69 3.90 2.83
CA HIS A 106 -1.47 4.70 1.88
C HIS A 106 -2.12 3.85 0.77
N GLU A 107 -1.35 2.93 0.17
CA GLU A 107 -1.88 2.07 -0.90
C GLU A 107 -2.84 0.98 -0.36
N PHE A 108 -2.64 0.50 0.86
CA PHE A 108 -3.60 -0.41 1.51
C PHE A 108 -4.91 0.30 1.86
N LEU A 109 -4.88 1.57 2.27
CA LEU A 109 -6.11 2.35 2.45
C LEU A 109 -6.90 2.48 1.14
N HIS A 110 -6.22 2.72 0.00
CA HIS A 110 -6.88 2.70 -1.31
C HIS A 110 -7.51 1.34 -1.61
N ALA A 111 -6.83 0.24 -1.28
CA ALA A 111 -7.37 -1.10 -1.47
C ALA A 111 -8.65 -1.35 -0.65
N ILE A 112 -8.64 -0.96 0.63
CA ILE A 112 -9.75 -1.12 1.58
C ILE A 112 -10.94 -0.25 1.20
N LEU A 113 -10.71 1.05 1.00
CA LEU A 113 -11.77 2.04 0.74
C LEU A 113 -12.27 1.99 -0.71
N GLY A 114 -11.46 1.45 -1.62
CA GLY A 114 -11.76 1.33 -3.04
C GLY A 114 -11.50 2.63 -3.82
N SER A 115 -11.51 2.50 -5.15
CA SER A 115 -11.12 3.59 -6.06
C SER A 115 -11.97 4.84 -5.97
N ASP A 116 -13.23 4.70 -5.57
CA ASP A 116 -14.22 5.77 -5.64
C ASP A 116 -14.05 6.77 -4.48
N GLU A 117 -13.47 6.36 -3.36
CA GLU A 117 -13.14 7.25 -2.23
C GLU A 117 -12.01 8.22 -2.59
N GLY A 118 -11.02 7.76 -3.37
CA GLY A 118 -9.82 8.54 -3.65
C GLY A 118 -9.12 9.01 -2.36
N HIS A 119 -8.81 10.31 -2.27
CA HIS A 119 -8.31 10.94 -1.04
C HIS A 119 -9.42 11.70 -0.28
N GLY A 120 -10.61 11.10 -0.22
CA GLY A 120 -11.78 11.65 0.46
C GLY A 120 -11.62 11.78 1.98
N PRO A 121 -12.64 12.31 2.69
CA PRO A 121 -12.57 12.55 4.13
C PRO A 121 -12.28 11.28 4.95
N THR A 122 -12.79 10.12 4.52
CA THR A 122 -12.56 8.85 5.23
C THR A 122 -11.11 8.42 5.05
N PHE A 123 -10.60 8.52 3.83
CA PHE A 123 -9.20 8.26 3.53
C PHE A 123 -8.27 9.14 4.38
N GLN A 124 -8.47 10.47 4.36
CA GLN A 124 -7.63 11.41 5.09
C GLN A 124 -7.64 11.14 6.60
N ARG A 125 -8.80 10.77 7.15
CA ARG A 125 -8.92 10.41 8.57
C ARG A 125 -8.06 9.20 8.92
N TYR A 126 -8.12 8.12 8.14
CA TYR A 126 -7.30 6.94 8.40
C TYR A 126 -5.82 7.20 8.10
N GLU A 127 -5.52 7.94 7.03
CA GLU A 127 -4.13 8.30 6.68
C GLU A 127 -3.44 9.04 7.84
N ALA A 128 -4.15 9.93 8.53
CA ALA A 128 -3.64 10.66 9.69
C ALA A 128 -3.38 9.79 10.93
N MET A 129 -3.85 8.54 10.98
CA MET A 129 -3.63 7.61 12.10
C MET A 129 -2.31 6.86 12.01
N TRP A 130 -1.50 7.07 10.96
CA TRP A 130 -0.24 6.37 10.79
C TRP A 130 0.73 6.65 11.98
N PRO A 131 1.17 5.63 12.73
CA PRO A 131 1.80 5.82 14.04
C PRO A 131 3.28 6.23 13.99
N PHE A 132 3.89 6.34 12.81
CA PHE A 132 5.29 6.77 12.66
C PHE A 132 5.42 8.14 12.00
N ASP A 133 4.37 8.96 12.03
CA ASP A 133 4.55 10.41 11.87
C ASP A 133 4.96 10.98 13.24
N ASP A 134 6.03 11.78 13.28
CA ASP A 134 6.63 12.38 14.49
C ASP A 134 5.68 13.32 15.29
N ASN A 135 4.38 13.36 14.96
CA ASN A 135 3.39 14.31 15.47
C ASN A 135 2.10 13.68 16.04
N MET A 136 2.10 12.42 16.46
CA MET A 136 0.94 11.85 17.20
C MET A 136 1.30 11.49 18.65
N PRO A 137 0.41 11.83 19.62
CA PRO A 137 0.61 11.51 21.03
C PRO A 137 0.61 10.00 21.24
N GLU A 138 1.43 9.53 22.19
CA GLU A 138 1.58 8.13 22.59
C GLU A 138 0.22 7.41 22.63
N VAL A 139 0.00 6.50 21.68
CA VAL A 139 -1.12 5.58 21.75
C VAL A 139 -0.74 4.53 22.78
N PHE A 140 -1.46 4.54 23.90
CA PHE A 140 -1.33 3.53 24.96
C PHE A 140 -1.68 2.16 24.39
N ILE A 141 -0.67 1.32 24.25
CA ILE A 141 -0.84 -0.12 24.05
C ILE A 141 -0.81 -0.74 25.45
N PRO A 142 -1.93 -1.24 25.99
CA PRO A 142 -1.90 -1.96 27.26
C PRO A 142 -1.02 -3.20 27.11
N ASP A 143 -0.07 -3.35 28.02
CA ASP A 143 0.71 -4.58 28.16
C ASP A 143 -0.26 -5.77 28.31
N VAL A 144 -0.11 -6.77 27.46
CA VAL A 144 -0.82 -8.04 27.56
C VAL A 144 0.09 -9.00 28.32
N ASP A 145 -0.32 -9.34 29.54
CA ASP A 145 0.32 -10.32 30.44
C ASP A 145 0.41 -11.73 29.82
#